data_AF-A0A0B4E9Y8-F1
#
_entry.id   AF-A0A0B4E9Y8-F1
#
_cell.length_a   1.000
_cell.length_b   1.000
_cell.length_c   1.000
_cell.angle_alpha   90.00
_cell.angle_beta   90.00
_cell.angle_gamma   90.00
#
_symmetry.space_group_name_H-M   'P 1'
#
loop_
_entity.id
_entity.type
_entity.pdbx_description
1 polymer ?
#
loop_
_entity_poly.entity_id
_entity_poly.type
_entity_poly.pdbx_seq_one_letter_code
_entity_poly.pdbx_strand_id
1 'polypeptide(L)'
;MHQRLSAEQLATGSILVALAVMTLKVAAWMMTGSVALLSDALESLVNIGGAVMAWFAVRYAQRPPDAGHPYGHHKAEYFSAVIEGILIVIAALVILHEAISALTRAGDPAWGAAGMLVNALAMLVNLAWARVLLRAGTRLKSPALSAGGRHLMSDVWTSAGVLAGLVLALVTGWAVLDPLLALLVGVNILREGWLVIAASVNGLMDTAAPAEERQKIEEVIQRMAAGALQVHGLKTRRAGRALFIEFHMVVDGAMTVRASHGICDMIEIALKDALPEAQVVIHVEPEHKLEPAGIEPR
;
A
#
# COMPACT_ATOMS: atom_id res chain seq x y z
N MET A 1 -30.12 14.12 12.06
CA MET A 1 -29.67 12.75 11.73
C MET A 1 -28.82 12.79 10.45
N HIS A 2 -27.50 12.96 10.55
CA HIS A 2 -26.64 12.78 9.36
C HIS A 2 -26.50 11.29 9.09
N GLN A 3 -27.15 10.78 8.04
CA GLN A 3 -26.85 9.46 7.50
C GLN A 3 -25.36 9.41 7.18
N ARG A 4 -24.59 8.66 7.97
CA ARG A 4 -23.15 8.52 7.79
C ARG A 4 -22.91 7.47 6.73
N LEU A 5 -22.22 7.84 5.66
CA LEU A 5 -21.87 6.96 4.53
C LEU A 5 -21.14 5.70 5.02
N SER A 6 -21.50 4.55 4.46
CA SER A 6 -20.83 3.25 4.69
C SER A 6 -19.47 3.20 3.99
N ALA A 7 -18.62 2.25 4.37
CA ALA A 7 -17.31 2.06 3.74
C ALA A 7 -17.42 1.73 2.24
N GLU A 8 -18.44 0.96 1.86
CA GLU A 8 -18.73 0.62 0.47
C GLU A 8 -19.18 1.86 -0.33
N GLN A 9 -20.08 2.67 0.23
CA GLN A 9 -20.49 3.94 -0.39
C GLN A 9 -19.32 4.90 -0.59
N LEU A 10 -18.36 4.94 0.36
CA LEU A 10 -17.15 5.74 0.24
C LEU A 10 -16.18 5.18 -0.80
N ALA A 11 -16.08 3.86 -0.95
CA ALA A 11 -15.26 3.24 -1.99
C ALA A 11 -15.83 3.53 -3.38
N THR A 12 -17.14 3.34 -3.60
CA THR A 12 -17.79 3.70 -4.86
C THR A 12 -17.70 5.20 -5.15
N GLY A 13 -17.88 6.04 -4.12
CA GLY A 13 -17.68 7.48 -4.23
C GLY A 13 -16.26 7.86 -4.66
N SER A 14 -15.25 7.10 -4.23
CA SER A 14 -13.85 7.35 -4.62
C SER A 14 -13.61 7.12 -6.10
N ILE A 15 -14.25 6.11 -6.70
CA ILE A 15 -14.17 5.85 -8.15
C ILE A 15 -14.80 7.01 -8.93
N LEU A 16 -15.99 7.46 -8.51
CA LEU A 16 -16.69 8.58 -9.16
C LEU A 16 -15.89 9.89 -9.06
N VAL A 17 -15.32 10.17 -7.88
CA VAL A 17 -14.45 11.35 -7.69
C VAL A 17 -13.19 11.24 -8.53
N ALA A 18 -12.55 10.07 -8.60
CA ALA A 18 -11.35 9.86 -9.42
C ALA A 18 -11.64 10.09 -10.91
N LEU A 19 -12.77 9.59 -11.43
CA LEU A 19 -13.21 9.83 -12.80
C LEU A 19 -13.48 11.33 -13.07
N ALA A 20 -14.14 12.02 -12.14
CA ALA A 20 -14.40 13.45 -12.26
C ALA A 20 -13.09 14.26 -12.26
N VAL A 21 -12.17 13.95 -11.35
CA VAL A 21 -10.86 14.60 -11.26
C VAL A 21 -10.02 14.33 -12.50
N MET A 22 -9.97 13.09 -12.99
CA MET A 22 -9.29 12.76 -14.25
C MET A 22 -9.82 13.62 -15.39
N THR A 23 -11.14 13.75 -15.51
CA THR A 23 -11.77 14.59 -16.54
C THR A 23 -11.32 16.04 -16.44
N LEU A 24 -11.26 16.60 -15.22
CA LEU A 24 -10.78 17.95 -14.99
C LEU A 24 -9.29 18.11 -15.34
N LYS A 25 -8.43 17.19 -14.91
CA LYS A 25 -6.98 17.26 -15.20
C LYS A 25 -6.70 17.13 -16.71
N VAL A 26 -7.40 16.23 -17.41
CA VAL A 26 -7.31 16.11 -18.88
C VAL A 26 -7.77 17.40 -19.56
N ALA A 27 -8.89 17.99 -19.12
CA ALA A 27 -9.34 19.27 -19.66
C ALA A 27 -8.31 20.38 -19.44
N ALA A 28 -7.73 20.48 -18.23
CA ALA A 28 -6.70 21.45 -17.90
C ALA A 28 -5.45 21.30 -18.78
N TRP A 29 -5.02 20.06 -19.03
CA TRP A 29 -3.94 19.77 -19.97
C TRP A 29 -4.28 20.20 -21.39
N MET A 30 -5.45 19.81 -21.93
CA MET A 30 -5.85 20.17 -23.30
C MET A 30 -6.00 21.69 -23.50
N MET A 31 -6.40 22.42 -22.46
CA MET A 31 -6.55 23.87 -22.51
C MET A 31 -5.21 24.63 -22.49
N THR A 32 -4.14 24.00 -21.97
CA THR A 32 -2.85 24.68 -21.75
C THR A 32 -1.72 24.16 -22.62
N GLY A 33 -1.79 22.90 -23.04
CA GLY A 33 -0.68 22.19 -23.67
C GLY A 33 0.51 21.94 -22.73
N SER A 34 0.37 22.18 -21.43
CA SER A 34 1.48 22.06 -20.47
C SER A 34 1.89 20.61 -20.23
N VAL A 35 3.19 20.34 -20.25
CA VAL A 35 3.71 18.99 -19.97
C VAL A 35 3.61 18.66 -18.49
N ALA A 36 3.73 19.63 -17.59
CA ALA A 36 3.53 19.39 -16.17
C ALA A 36 2.06 19.09 -15.82
N LEU A 37 1.08 19.66 -16.56
CA LEU A 37 -0.32 19.27 -16.40
C LEU A 37 -0.64 17.91 -17.03
N LEU A 38 0.11 17.51 -18.08
CA LEU A 38 0.04 16.15 -18.60
C LEU A 38 0.47 15.12 -17.56
N SER A 39 1.54 15.38 -16.78
CA SER A 39 1.97 14.44 -15.74
C SER A 39 0.91 14.23 -14.67
N ASP A 40 0.25 15.31 -14.26
CA ASP A 40 -0.84 15.29 -13.28
C ASP A 40 -2.06 14.48 -13.78
N ALA A 41 -2.38 14.59 -15.08
CA ALA A 41 -3.44 13.82 -15.73
C ALA A 41 -3.08 12.33 -15.87
N LEU A 42 -1.85 12.00 -16.26
CA LEU A 42 -1.36 10.62 -16.36
C LEU A 42 -1.32 9.93 -14.99
N GLU A 43 -0.96 10.65 -13.92
CA GLU A 43 -1.03 10.15 -12.55
C GLU A 43 -2.45 9.72 -12.18
N SER A 44 -3.47 10.52 -12.57
CA SER A 44 -4.87 10.16 -12.32
C SER A 44 -5.33 8.91 -13.07
N LEU A 45 -4.80 8.66 -14.28
CA LEU A 45 -5.08 7.43 -15.03
C LEU A 45 -4.51 6.20 -14.30
N VAL A 46 -3.27 6.31 -13.80
CA VAL A 46 -2.63 5.25 -13.02
C VAL A 46 -3.41 4.98 -11.74
N ASN A 47 -3.89 6.02 -11.05
CA ASN A 47 -4.71 5.89 -9.85
C ASN A 47 -6.02 5.10 -10.10
N ILE A 48 -6.69 5.35 -11.23
CA ILE A 48 -7.89 4.59 -11.62
C ILE A 48 -7.54 3.13 -11.92
N GLY A 49 -6.49 2.89 -12.70
CA GLY A 49 -6.01 1.55 -13.02
C GLY A 49 -5.64 0.75 -11.77
N GLY A 50 -4.84 1.35 -10.89
CA GLY A 50 -4.44 0.77 -9.60
C GLY A 50 -5.65 0.44 -8.72
N ALA A 51 -6.63 1.35 -8.61
CA ALA A 51 -7.84 1.11 -7.84
C ALA A 51 -8.68 -0.07 -8.38
N VAL A 52 -8.82 -0.19 -9.70
CA VAL A 52 -9.54 -1.32 -10.33
C VAL A 52 -8.81 -2.64 -10.08
N MET A 53 -7.48 -2.66 -10.25
CA MET A 53 -6.67 -3.84 -10.00
C MET A 53 -6.69 -4.26 -8.53
N ALA A 54 -6.56 -3.30 -7.61
CA ALA A 54 -6.64 -3.56 -6.18
C ALA A 54 -8.00 -4.13 -5.78
N TRP A 55 -9.10 -3.61 -6.34
CA TRP A 55 -10.44 -4.14 -6.11
C TRP A 55 -10.55 -5.62 -6.52
N PHE A 56 -10.05 -5.97 -7.71
CA PHE A 56 -10.04 -7.36 -8.18
C PHE A 56 -9.16 -8.25 -7.30
N ALA A 57 -7.96 -7.79 -6.95
CA ALA A 57 -6.99 -8.56 -6.20
C ALA A 57 -7.42 -8.82 -4.76
N VAL A 58 -8.01 -7.84 -4.07
CA VAL A 58 -8.59 -8.04 -2.74
C VAL A 58 -9.72 -9.08 -2.79
N ARG A 59 -10.60 -9.00 -3.80
CA ARG A 59 -11.71 -9.96 -3.95
C ARG A 59 -11.21 -11.37 -4.25
N TYR A 60 -10.12 -11.50 -5.00
CA TYR A 60 -9.49 -12.78 -5.27
C TYR A 60 -8.73 -13.32 -4.04
N ALA A 61 -8.01 -12.47 -3.31
CA ALA A 61 -7.25 -12.82 -2.12
C ALA A 61 -8.11 -13.28 -0.93
N GLN A 62 -9.37 -12.84 -0.88
CA GLN A 62 -10.35 -13.27 0.12
C GLN A 62 -10.95 -14.66 -0.15
N ARG A 63 -10.64 -15.30 -1.29
CA ARG A 63 -11.09 -16.67 -1.54
C ARG A 63 -10.46 -17.63 -0.53
N PRO A 64 -11.24 -18.55 0.05
CA PRO A 64 -10.70 -19.55 0.97
C PRO A 64 -9.65 -20.42 0.25
N PRO A 65 -8.77 -21.08 1.01
CA PRO A 65 -7.85 -22.07 0.45
C PRO A 65 -8.57 -23.14 -0.37
N ASP A 66 -7.93 -23.56 -1.47
CA ASP A 66 -8.40 -24.63 -2.33
C ASP A 66 -7.27 -25.61 -2.64
N ALA A 67 -7.56 -26.65 -3.43
CA ALA A 67 -6.58 -27.68 -3.76
C ALA A 67 -5.36 -27.14 -4.54
N GLY A 68 -5.53 -26.07 -5.32
CA GLY A 68 -4.42 -25.40 -6.04
C GLY A 68 -3.66 -24.42 -5.15
N HIS A 69 -4.30 -23.87 -4.13
CA HIS A 69 -3.74 -22.90 -3.19
C HIS A 69 -4.05 -23.27 -1.73
N PRO A 70 -3.36 -24.26 -1.14
CA PRO A 70 -3.65 -24.74 0.22
C PRO A 70 -3.42 -23.71 1.33
N TYR A 71 -2.57 -22.71 1.08
CA TYR A 71 -2.32 -21.58 1.99
C TYR A 71 -3.19 -20.35 1.68
N GLY A 72 -4.16 -20.48 0.76
CA GLY A 72 -5.03 -19.39 0.32
C GLY A 72 -4.41 -18.53 -0.79
N HIS A 73 -5.18 -17.51 -1.18
CA HIS A 73 -4.88 -16.64 -2.33
C HIS A 73 -4.24 -15.30 -1.92
N HIS A 74 -3.73 -15.20 -0.70
CA HIS A 74 -3.37 -13.92 -0.09
C HIS A 74 -2.27 -13.15 -0.84
N LYS A 75 -1.36 -13.85 -1.54
CA LYS A 75 -0.29 -13.21 -2.32
C LYS A 75 -0.81 -12.45 -3.56
N ALA A 76 -2.06 -12.63 -3.97
CA ALA A 76 -2.66 -11.93 -5.10
C ALA A 76 -2.65 -10.40 -4.96
N GLU A 77 -2.72 -9.88 -3.72
CA GLU A 77 -2.60 -8.44 -3.45
C GLU A 77 -1.25 -7.86 -3.91
N TYR A 78 -0.15 -8.61 -3.74
CA TYR A 78 1.18 -8.16 -4.20
C TYR A 78 1.28 -8.11 -5.71
N PHE A 79 0.65 -9.04 -6.43
CA PHE A 79 0.64 -9.01 -7.91
C PHE A 79 -0.06 -7.75 -8.43
N SER A 80 -1.14 -7.32 -7.78
CA SER A 80 -1.80 -6.05 -8.13
C SER A 80 -0.88 -4.86 -7.95
N ALA A 81 -0.17 -4.81 -6.83
CA ALA A 81 0.75 -3.72 -6.54
C ALA A 81 1.97 -3.70 -7.48
N VAL A 82 2.46 -4.87 -7.94
CA VAL A 82 3.45 -4.94 -9.02
C VAL A 82 2.90 -4.36 -10.33
N ILE A 83 1.69 -4.74 -10.73
CA ILE A 83 1.05 -4.22 -11.96
C ILE A 83 0.85 -2.71 -11.86
N GLU A 84 0.37 -2.20 -10.72
CA GLU A 84 0.24 -0.77 -10.45
C GLU A 84 1.59 -0.06 -10.56
N GLY A 85 2.64 -0.60 -9.93
CA GLY A 85 4.00 -0.10 -10.04
C GLY A 85 4.51 -0.04 -11.49
N ILE A 86 4.18 -1.05 -12.31
CA ILE A 86 4.50 -1.04 -13.75
C ILE A 86 3.75 0.09 -14.47
N LEU A 87 2.46 0.31 -14.18
CA LEU A 87 1.69 1.42 -14.75
C LEU A 87 2.28 2.77 -14.36
N ILE A 88 2.72 2.94 -13.11
CA ILE A 88 3.42 4.14 -12.63
C ILE A 88 4.70 4.37 -13.44
N VAL A 89 5.53 3.33 -13.61
CA VAL A 89 6.79 3.41 -14.37
C VAL A 89 6.53 3.78 -15.83
N ILE A 90 5.52 3.16 -16.48
CA ILE A 90 5.15 3.49 -17.86
C ILE A 90 4.71 4.95 -17.97
N ALA A 91 3.84 5.42 -17.06
CA ALA A 91 3.41 6.81 -17.04
C ALA A 91 4.59 7.78 -16.84
N ALA A 92 5.50 7.47 -15.91
CA ALA A 92 6.70 8.25 -15.68
C ALA A 92 7.59 8.33 -16.94
N LEU A 93 7.80 7.21 -17.64
CA LEU A 93 8.59 7.19 -18.88
C LEU A 93 7.94 8.03 -19.98
N VAL A 94 6.61 7.99 -20.11
CA VAL A 94 5.86 8.85 -21.05
C VAL A 94 6.03 10.33 -20.68
N ILE A 95 5.93 10.69 -19.40
CA ILE A 95 6.13 12.06 -18.91
C ILE A 95 7.55 12.53 -19.21
N LEU A 96 8.57 11.72 -18.90
CA LEU A 96 9.97 12.06 -19.16
C LEU A 96 10.22 12.23 -20.66
N HIS A 97 9.67 11.36 -21.50
CA HIS A 97 9.78 11.48 -22.94
C HIS A 97 9.15 12.79 -23.45
N GLU A 98 7.93 13.11 -23.03
CA GLU A 98 7.25 14.36 -23.44
C GLU A 98 7.97 15.60 -22.93
N ALA A 99 8.52 15.56 -21.71
CA ALA A 99 9.26 16.66 -21.12
C ALA A 99 10.59 16.92 -21.85
N ILE A 100 11.34 15.87 -22.23
CA ILE A 100 12.55 16.00 -23.05
C ILE A 100 12.20 16.54 -24.44
N SER A 101 11.15 16.00 -25.06
CA SER A 101 10.65 16.46 -26.36
C SER A 101 10.14 17.89 -26.33
N ALA A 102 9.69 18.39 -25.18
CA ALA A 102 9.26 19.77 -25.00
C ALA A 102 10.43 20.73 -24.74
N LEU A 103 11.56 20.27 -24.21
CA LEU A 103 12.79 21.09 -24.12
C LEU A 103 13.37 21.44 -25.50
N THR A 104 13.19 20.56 -26.49
CA THR A 104 13.71 20.76 -27.85
C THR A 104 12.71 21.43 -28.79
N ARG A 105 11.40 21.38 -28.47
CA ARG A 105 10.38 22.16 -29.18
C ARG A 105 10.40 23.60 -28.66
N ALA A 106 10.56 24.57 -29.57
CA ALA A 106 10.25 25.97 -29.28
C ALA A 106 8.72 26.19 -29.25
N GLY A 107 8.03 25.43 -28.40
CA GLY A 107 6.61 25.61 -28.13
C GLY A 107 6.44 26.75 -27.14
N ASP A 108 5.46 27.62 -27.39
CA ASP A 108 5.01 28.61 -26.42
C ASP A 108 3.78 27.97 -25.73
N PRO A 109 3.95 27.25 -24.60
CA PRO A 109 2.79 26.72 -23.89
C PRO A 109 1.87 27.87 -23.52
N ALA A 110 0.64 27.81 -24.04
CA ALA A 110 -0.40 28.76 -23.68
C ALA A 110 -0.84 28.42 -22.26
N TRP A 111 -0.10 28.87 -21.25
CA TRP A 111 -0.43 28.75 -19.82
C TRP A 111 -1.68 29.56 -19.47
N GLY A 112 -2.79 29.30 -20.14
CA GLY A 112 -4.05 29.98 -19.94
C GLY A 112 -4.46 29.81 -18.48
N ALA A 113 -4.67 30.94 -17.79
CA ALA A 113 -5.11 30.96 -16.40
C ALA A 113 -6.34 30.05 -16.17
N ALA A 114 -7.20 29.91 -17.19
CA ALA A 114 -8.34 29.00 -17.16
C ALA A 114 -7.95 27.53 -16.92
N GLY A 115 -6.93 27.00 -17.60
CA GLY A 115 -6.52 25.60 -17.40
C GLY A 115 -5.86 25.36 -16.04
N MET A 116 -5.07 26.32 -15.55
CA MET A 116 -4.52 26.25 -14.19
C MET A 116 -5.61 26.32 -13.12
N LEU A 117 -6.67 27.12 -13.33
CA LEU A 117 -7.83 27.17 -12.45
C LEU A 117 -8.61 25.85 -12.46
N VAL A 118 -8.76 25.21 -13.63
CA VAL A 118 -9.38 23.88 -13.74
C VAL A 118 -8.54 22.84 -12.99
N ASN A 119 -7.21 22.85 -13.12
CA ASN A 119 -6.36 21.93 -12.37
C ASN A 119 -6.38 22.21 -10.85
N ALA A 120 -6.40 23.49 -10.46
CA ALA A 120 -6.57 23.88 -9.06
C ALA A 120 -7.91 23.39 -8.49
N LEU A 121 -9.00 23.44 -9.28
CA LEU A 121 -10.28 22.86 -8.89
C LEU A 121 -10.18 21.35 -8.72
N ALA A 122 -9.52 20.63 -9.64
CA ALA A 122 -9.28 19.19 -9.53
C ALA A 122 -8.51 18.84 -8.25
N MET A 123 -7.44 19.58 -7.96
CA MET A 123 -6.66 19.46 -6.72
C MET A 123 -7.52 19.71 -5.47
N LEU A 124 -8.39 20.73 -5.49
CA LEU A 124 -9.29 21.01 -4.36
C LEU A 124 -10.31 19.89 -4.14
N VAL A 125 -10.83 19.29 -5.22
CA VAL A 125 -11.70 18.12 -5.14
C VAL A 125 -10.97 16.93 -4.52
N ASN A 126 -9.74 16.63 -4.97
CA ASN A 126 -8.91 15.58 -4.38
C ASN A 126 -8.61 15.85 -2.90
N LEU A 127 -8.29 17.08 -2.55
CA LEU A 127 -8.03 17.48 -1.18
C LEU A 127 -9.27 17.35 -0.29
N ALA A 128 -10.44 17.74 -0.77
CA ALA A 128 -11.69 17.57 -0.06
C ALA A 128 -11.97 16.07 0.18
N TRP A 129 -11.82 15.25 -0.86
CA TRP A 129 -12.07 13.82 -0.78
C TRP A 129 -11.05 13.09 0.11
N ALA A 130 -9.77 13.44 0.02
CA ALA A 130 -8.71 12.91 0.89
C ALA A 130 -9.05 13.13 2.37
N ARG A 131 -9.52 14.34 2.73
CA ARG A 131 -9.94 14.63 4.11
C ARG A 131 -11.17 13.82 4.55
N VAL A 132 -12.12 13.59 3.65
CA VAL A 132 -13.28 12.72 3.92
C VAL A 132 -12.79 11.29 4.20
N LEU A 133 -11.92 10.76 3.35
CA LEU A 133 -11.37 9.41 3.49
C LEU A 133 -10.53 9.23 4.76
N LEU A 134 -9.67 10.19 5.10
CA LEU A 134 -8.85 10.12 6.32
C LEU A 134 -9.72 10.17 7.60
N ARG A 135 -10.74 11.04 7.63
CA ARG A 135 -11.69 11.11 8.75
C ARG A 135 -12.58 9.87 8.83
N ALA A 136 -13.02 9.35 7.69
CA ALA A 136 -13.81 8.13 7.66
C ALA A 136 -12.97 6.89 8.02
N GLY A 137 -11.72 6.83 7.58
CA GLY A 137 -10.78 5.75 7.85
C GLY A 137 -10.47 5.61 9.34
N THR A 138 -10.24 6.74 10.02
CA THR A 138 -10.09 6.76 11.50
C THR A 138 -11.39 6.38 12.21
N ARG A 139 -12.53 6.97 11.80
CA ARG A 139 -13.85 6.69 12.42
C ARG A 139 -14.31 5.25 12.26
N LEU A 140 -14.14 4.69 11.05
CA LEU A 140 -14.58 3.34 10.69
C LEU A 140 -13.49 2.29 10.95
N LYS A 141 -12.33 2.70 11.49
CA LYS A 141 -11.14 1.86 11.67
C LYS A 141 -10.80 1.05 10.41
N SER A 142 -10.88 1.70 9.25
CA SER A 142 -10.64 1.07 7.94
C SER A 142 -9.25 1.44 7.43
N PRO A 143 -8.31 0.48 7.36
CA PRO A 143 -6.98 0.70 6.79
C PRO A 143 -7.04 1.11 5.32
N ALA A 144 -7.96 0.51 4.54
CA ALA A 144 -8.13 0.79 3.12
C ALA A 144 -8.54 2.26 2.86
N LEU A 145 -9.53 2.78 3.59
CA LEU A 145 -9.95 4.19 3.46
C LEU A 145 -8.84 5.14 3.92
N SER A 146 -8.10 4.77 4.97
CA SER A 146 -6.98 5.58 5.47
C SER A 146 -5.81 5.61 4.47
N ALA A 147 -5.52 4.48 3.84
CA ALA A 147 -4.49 4.37 2.80
C ALA A 147 -4.88 5.18 1.56
N GLY A 148 -6.11 5.00 1.04
CA GLY A 148 -6.61 5.78 -0.09
C GLY A 148 -6.60 7.29 0.19
N GLY A 149 -7.00 7.71 1.40
CA GLY A 149 -6.94 9.11 1.81
C GLY A 149 -5.52 9.69 1.86
N ARG A 150 -4.51 8.90 2.27
CA ARG A 150 -3.09 9.32 2.22
C ARG A 150 -2.57 9.41 0.79
N HIS A 151 -2.94 8.47 -0.06
CA HIS A 151 -2.57 8.47 -1.48
C HIS A 151 -3.08 9.72 -2.19
N LEU A 152 -4.38 10.05 -2.04
CA LEU A 152 -4.93 11.29 -2.60
C LEU A 152 -4.26 12.54 -2.01
N MET A 153 -3.84 12.51 -0.75
CA MET A 153 -3.11 13.65 -0.16
C MET A 153 -1.73 13.83 -0.80
N SER A 154 -1.05 12.73 -1.17
CA SER A 154 0.21 12.77 -1.91
C SER A 154 0.01 13.42 -3.29
N ASP A 155 -1.04 13.01 -4.03
CA ASP A 155 -1.41 13.60 -5.32
C ASP A 155 -1.70 15.11 -5.19
N VAL A 156 -2.36 15.54 -4.10
CA VAL A 156 -2.56 16.98 -3.86
C VAL A 156 -1.24 17.73 -3.71
N TRP A 157 -0.25 17.16 -3.03
CA TRP A 157 1.06 17.79 -2.87
C TRP A 157 1.83 17.85 -4.19
N THR A 158 1.77 16.81 -5.02
CA THR A 158 2.40 16.81 -6.35
C THR A 158 1.71 17.82 -7.28
N SER A 159 0.38 17.83 -7.34
CA SER A 159 -0.39 18.83 -8.11
C SER A 159 -0.13 20.26 -7.64
N ALA A 160 0.00 20.49 -6.32
CA ALA A 160 0.33 21.79 -5.77
C ALA A 160 1.73 22.26 -6.18
N GLY A 161 2.71 21.35 -6.19
CA GLY A 161 4.06 21.62 -6.69
C GLY A 161 4.07 22.00 -8.17
N VAL A 162 3.32 21.26 -9.00
CA VAL A 162 3.14 21.57 -10.43
C VAL A 162 2.51 22.95 -10.62
N LEU A 163 1.41 23.24 -9.92
CA LEU A 163 0.72 24.54 -10.01
C LEU A 163 1.62 25.70 -9.58
N ALA A 164 2.34 25.55 -8.46
CA ALA A 164 3.27 26.57 -7.98
C ALA A 164 4.39 26.82 -9.01
N GLY A 165 4.91 25.76 -9.61
CA GLY A 165 5.92 25.85 -10.66
C GLY A 165 5.40 26.50 -11.94
N LEU A 166 4.16 26.24 -12.35
CA LEU A 166 3.53 26.90 -13.50
C LEU A 166 3.22 28.38 -13.23
N VAL A 167 2.83 28.75 -12.01
CA VAL A 167 2.69 30.17 -11.62
C VAL A 167 4.05 30.87 -11.72
N LEU A 168 5.13 30.22 -11.28
CA LEU A 168 6.48 30.77 -11.41
C LEU A 168 6.88 30.93 -12.89
N ALA A 169 6.55 29.95 -13.74
CA ALA A 169 6.80 30.02 -15.18
C ALA A 169 6.06 31.19 -15.84
N LEU A 170 4.79 31.39 -15.47
CA LEU A 170 3.98 32.53 -15.89
C LEU A 170 4.59 33.89 -15.51
N VAL A 171 5.02 34.04 -14.25
CA VAL A 171 5.56 35.31 -13.74
C VAL A 171 6.94 35.63 -14.31
N THR A 172 7.77 34.60 -14.52
CA THR A 172 9.13 34.76 -15.05
C THR A 172 9.17 34.83 -16.58
N GLY A 173 8.14 34.32 -17.26
CA GLY A 173 8.10 34.16 -18.71
C GLY A 173 9.01 33.05 -19.24
N TRP A 174 9.59 32.21 -18.37
CA TRP A 174 10.54 31.17 -18.77
C TRP A 174 9.80 29.90 -19.15
N ALA A 175 9.49 29.76 -20.46
CA ALA A 175 8.80 28.60 -21.02
C ALA A 175 9.44 27.24 -20.62
N VAL A 176 10.77 27.22 -20.47
CA VAL A 176 11.57 26.04 -20.10
C VAL A 176 11.24 25.51 -18.70
N LEU A 177 10.64 26.30 -17.81
CA LEU A 177 10.29 25.84 -16.46
C LEU A 177 9.23 24.73 -16.47
N ASP A 178 8.26 24.75 -17.39
CA ASP A 178 7.23 23.71 -17.51
C ASP A 178 7.83 22.31 -17.77
N PRO A 179 8.64 22.09 -18.83
CA PRO A 179 9.27 20.80 -19.06
C PRO A 179 10.31 20.42 -17.99
N LEU A 180 10.99 21.39 -17.35
CA LEU A 180 11.89 21.08 -16.23
C LEU A 180 11.14 20.57 -15.00
N LEU A 181 9.98 21.15 -14.69
CA LEU A 181 9.11 20.68 -13.62
C LEU A 181 8.55 19.30 -13.93
N ALA A 182 8.09 19.08 -15.17
CA ALA A 182 7.62 17.78 -15.63
C ALA A 182 8.72 16.71 -15.53
N LEU A 183 9.98 17.05 -15.86
CA LEU A 183 11.13 16.16 -15.65
C LEU A 183 11.33 15.81 -14.17
N LEU A 184 11.34 16.81 -13.30
CA LEU A 184 11.52 16.62 -11.86
C LEU A 184 10.43 15.71 -11.28
N VAL A 185 9.16 16.00 -11.63
CA VAL A 185 8.01 15.20 -11.22
C VAL A 185 8.09 13.80 -11.81
N GLY A 186 8.41 13.65 -13.09
CA GLY A 186 8.58 12.36 -13.75
C GLY A 186 9.64 11.47 -13.08
N VAL A 187 10.79 12.03 -12.68
CA VAL A 187 11.82 11.29 -11.93
C VAL A 187 11.31 10.88 -10.54
N ASN A 188 10.59 11.76 -9.86
CA ASN A 188 10.00 11.42 -8.56
C ASN A 188 8.97 10.29 -8.68
N ILE A 189 8.08 10.36 -9.67
CA ILE A 189 7.09 9.31 -9.95
C ILE A 189 7.78 7.99 -10.30
N LEU A 190 8.88 8.02 -11.07
CA LEU A 190 9.66 6.82 -11.40
C LEU A 190 10.22 6.15 -10.13
N ARG A 191 10.74 6.95 -9.19
CA ARG A 191 11.21 6.47 -7.89
C ARG A 191 10.07 5.83 -7.09
N GLU A 192 8.91 6.47 -7.01
CA GLU A 192 7.74 5.92 -6.31
C GLU A 192 7.28 4.59 -6.95
N GLY A 193 7.19 4.53 -8.28
CA GLY A 193 6.88 3.29 -9.00
C GLY A 193 7.85 2.16 -8.69
N TRP A 194 9.17 2.46 -8.67
CA TRP A 194 10.18 1.47 -8.27
C TRP A 194 10.02 0.99 -6.83
N LEU A 195 9.75 1.90 -5.88
CA LEU A 195 9.54 1.55 -4.49
C LEU A 195 8.31 0.65 -4.31
N VAL A 196 7.21 0.93 -5.02
CA VAL A 196 6.00 0.09 -5.01
C VAL A 196 6.32 -1.32 -5.54
N ILE A 197 7.03 -1.42 -6.67
CA ILE A 197 7.44 -2.72 -7.23
C ILE A 197 8.33 -3.47 -6.23
N ALA A 198 9.38 -2.83 -5.70
CA ALA A 198 10.34 -3.45 -4.79
C ALA A 198 9.66 -3.97 -3.51
N ALA A 199 8.76 -3.16 -2.92
CA ALA A 199 7.99 -3.56 -1.75
C ALA A 199 7.08 -4.77 -2.05
N SER A 200 6.45 -4.80 -3.23
CA SER A 200 5.55 -5.88 -3.63
C SER A 200 6.29 -7.18 -3.93
N VAL A 201 7.45 -7.10 -4.60
CA VAL A 201 8.33 -8.24 -4.84
C VAL A 201 8.86 -8.82 -3.52
N ASN A 202 9.26 -7.96 -2.58
CA ASN A 202 9.63 -8.41 -1.22
C ASN A 202 8.47 -9.15 -0.54
N GLY A 203 7.23 -8.67 -0.68
CA GLY A 203 6.04 -9.37 -0.17
C GLY A 203 5.84 -10.77 -0.74
N LEU A 204 6.28 -11.03 -1.97
CA LEU A 204 6.24 -12.36 -2.59
C LEU A 204 7.29 -13.33 -2.00
N MET A 205 8.40 -12.80 -1.47
CA MET A 205 9.54 -13.54 -0.92
C MET A 205 9.40 -13.96 0.55
N ASP A 206 8.16 -14.08 1.05
CA ASP A 206 7.86 -14.51 2.42
C ASP A 206 8.60 -13.68 3.49
N THR A 207 8.50 -12.36 3.35
CA THR A 207 9.11 -11.40 4.28
C THR A 207 8.61 -11.62 5.72
N ALA A 208 9.53 -11.52 6.68
CA ALA A 208 9.24 -11.65 8.11
C ALA A 208 8.18 -10.64 8.59
N ALA A 209 7.52 -10.98 9.70
CA ALA A 209 6.61 -10.06 10.37
C ALA A 209 7.35 -8.76 10.77
N PRO A 210 6.68 -7.59 10.70
CA PRO A 210 7.22 -6.33 11.22
C PRO A 210 7.69 -6.48 12.67
N ALA A 211 8.69 -5.69 13.07
CA ALA A 211 9.30 -5.79 14.40
C ALA A 211 8.27 -5.72 15.55
N GLU A 212 7.25 -4.87 15.42
CA GLU A 212 6.16 -4.74 16.40
C GLU A 212 5.31 -6.01 16.52
N GLU A 213 4.94 -6.63 15.38
CA GLU A 213 4.19 -7.90 15.37
C GLU A 213 5.07 -9.03 15.93
N ARG A 214 6.34 -9.07 15.54
CA ARG A 214 7.30 -10.06 16.04
C ARG A 214 7.48 -9.96 17.56
N GLN A 215 7.69 -8.76 18.09
CA GLN A 215 7.81 -8.54 19.53
C GLN A 215 6.56 -9.03 20.26
N LYS A 216 5.37 -8.73 19.72
CA LYS A 216 4.11 -9.19 20.30
C LYS A 216 3.97 -10.71 20.30
N ILE A 217 4.45 -11.39 19.25
CA ILE A 217 4.50 -12.87 19.19
C ILE A 217 5.42 -13.40 20.29
N GLU A 218 6.63 -12.85 20.42
CA GLU A 218 7.61 -13.27 21.43
C GLU A 218 7.06 -13.05 22.86
N GLU A 219 6.39 -11.93 23.13
CA GLU A 219 5.75 -11.64 24.41
C GLU A 219 4.61 -12.62 24.76
N VAL A 220 3.80 -13.01 23.78
CA VAL A 220 2.73 -14.00 23.97
C VAL A 220 3.32 -15.38 24.24
N ILE A 221 4.32 -15.80 23.46
CA ILE A 221 5.01 -17.08 23.64
C ILE A 221 5.63 -17.15 25.04
N GLN A 222 6.38 -16.12 25.46
CA GLN A 222 7.00 -16.08 26.79
C GLN A 222 5.99 -16.25 27.91
N ARG A 223 4.77 -15.73 27.77
CA ARG A 223 3.74 -15.77 28.81
C ARG A 223 2.95 -17.07 28.84
N MET A 224 2.66 -17.64 27.67
CA MET A 224 1.72 -18.75 27.53
C MET A 224 2.40 -20.12 27.44
N ALA A 225 3.71 -20.17 27.16
CA ALA A 225 4.48 -21.41 27.07
C ALA A 225 4.86 -22.01 28.45
N ALA A 226 4.06 -21.76 29.49
CA ALA A 226 4.28 -22.33 30.81
C ALA A 226 4.24 -23.87 30.73
N GLY A 227 5.33 -24.51 31.16
CA GLY A 227 5.53 -25.96 31.06
C GLY A 227 6.33 -26.43 29.85
N ALA A 228 6.63 -25.54 28.89
CA ALA A 228 7.68 -25.79 27.91
C ALA A 228 9.06 -25.46 28.51
N LEU A 229 10.09 -26.16 28.04
CA LEU A 229 11.48 -25.90 28.40
C LEU A 229 12.03 -24.71 27.59
N GLN A 230 11.65 -24.63 26.31
CA GLN A 230 12.16 -23.60 25.39
C GLN A 230 11.28 -23.48 24.16
N VAL A 231 11.27 -22.30 23.53
CA VAL A 231 10.76 -22.10 22.17
C VAL A 231 11.88 -21.57 21.27
N HIS A 232 12.12 -22.18 20.12
CA HIS A 232 13.17 -21.75 19.18
C HIS A 232 12.71 -21.88 17.72
N GLY A 233 13.56 -21.46 16.80
CA GLY A 233 13.28 -21.53 15.37
C GLY A 233 12.08 -20.68 14.92
N LEU A 234 11.78 -19.58 15.62
CA LEU A 234 10.65 -18.71 15.29
C LEU A 234 10.79 -18.12 13.88
N LYS A 235 9.96 -18.63 12.97
CA LYS A 235 9.80 -18.15 11.61
C LYS A 235 8.45 -17.48 11.50
N THR A 236 8.45 -16.31 10.86
CA THR A 236 7.23 -15.61 10.51
C THR A 236 7.29 -15.25 9.06
N ARG A 237 6.15 -15.27 8.38
CA ARG A 237 6.02 -14.73 7.04
C ARG A 237 4.66 -14.09 6.85
N ARG A 238 4.61 -12.98 6.12
CA ARG A 238 3.37 -12.29 5.80
C ARG A 238 3.00 -12.53 4.34
N ALA A 239 1.76 -12.91 4.10
CA ALA A 239 1.18 -12.96 2.76
C ALA A 239 -0.11 -12.14 2.74
N GLY A 240 -0.06 -10.93 2.21
CA GLY A 240 -1.18 -9.99 2.26
C GLY A 240 -1.60 -9.74 3.72
N ARG A 241 -2.83 -10.13 4.05
CA ARG A 241 -3.37 -10.06 5.42
C ARG A 241 -2.97 -11.23 6.31
N ALA A 242 -2.67 -12.40 5.75
CA ALA A 242 -2.35 -13.58 6.54
C ALA A 242 -0.94 -13.49 7.12
N LEU A 243 -0.83 -13.83 8.39
CA LEU A 243 0.43 -13.94 9.12
C LEU A 243 0.66 -15.40 9.47
N PHE A 244 1.70 -16.01 8.91
CA PHE A 244 2.08 -17.37 9.24
C PHE A 244 3.17 -17.33 10.31
N ILE A 245 3.00 -18.13 11.35
CA ILE A 245 3.90 -18.24 12.49
C ILE A 245 4.25 -19.71 12.65
N GLU A 246 5.53 -20.05 12.58
CA GLU A 246 6.03 -21.41 12.70
C GLU A 246 7.17 -21.40 13.71
N PHE A 247 7.13 -22.28 14.71
CA PHE A 247 8.22 -22.43 15.67
C PHE A 247 8.24 -23.81 16.29
N HIS A 248 9.36 -24.11 16.95
CA HIS A 248 9.54 -25.34 17.69
C HIS A 248 9.37 -25.07 19.18
N MET A 249 8.64 -25.95 19.88
CA MET A 249 8.44 -25.89 21.33
C MET A 249 9.04 -27.14 21.96
N VAL A 250 10.07 -26.94 22.75
CA VAL A 250 10.78 -28.01 23.47
C VAL A 250 10.07 -28.29 24.79
N VAL A 251 9.78 -29.56 25.06
CA VAL A 251 9.16 -30.07 26.29
C VAL A 251 9.96 -31.24 26.85
N ASP A 252 9.65 -31.64 28.08
CA ASP A 252 10.15 -32.89 28.68
C ASP A 252 9.77 -34.09 27.79
N GLY A 253 10.74 -34.98 27.49
CA GLY A 253 10.52 -36.13 26.61
C GLY A 253 9.52 -37.17 27.15
N ALA A 254 9.25 -37.17 28.45
CA ALA A 254 8.22 -37.99 29.10
C ALA A 254 6.84 -37.32 29.12
N MET A 255 6.73 -36.06 28.67
CA MET A 255 5.45 -35.36 28.59
C MET A 255 4.51 -36.07 27.61
N THR A 256 3.30 -36.37 28.08
CA THR A 256 2.29 -36.98 27.20
C THR A 256 1.90 -36.03 26.06
N VAL A 257 1.60 -36.58 24.88
CA VAL A 257 1.10 -35.82 23.72
C VAL A 257 -0.09 -34.92 24.08
N ARG A 258 -0.97 -35.39 24.97
CA ARG A 258 -2.12 -34.60 25.46
C ARG A 258 -1.68 -33.35 26.21
N ALA A 259 -0.66 -33.46 27.07
CA ALA A 259 -0.18 -32.36 27.88
C ALA A 259 0.55 -31.32 27.02
N SER A 260 1.42 -31.76 26.11
CA SER A 260 2.12 -30.85 25.20
C SER A 260 1.16 -30.16 24.22
N HIS A 261 0.15 -30.88 23.70
CA HIS A 261 -0.90 -30.29 22.88
C HIS A 261 -1.70 -29.21 23.63
N GLY A 262 -1.95 -29.41 24.92
CA GLY A 262 -2.62 -28.40 25.75
C GLY A 262 -1.82 -27.08 25.85
N ILE A 263 -0.48 -27.16 25.86
CA ILE A 263 0.38 -25.97 25.81
C ILE A 263 0.28 -25.31 24.43
N CYS A 264 0.32 -26.11 23.34
CA CYS A 264 0.12 -25.59 21.99
C CYS A 264 -1.22 -24.85 21.86
N ASP A 265 -2.33 -25.44 22.31
CA ASP A 265 -3.67 -24.84 22.25
C ASP A 265 -3.72 -23.48 22.95
N MET A 266 -3.11 -23.36 24.13
CA MET A 266 -3.03 -22.09 24.87
C MET A 266 -2.25 -21.02 24.09
N ILE A 267 -1.11 -21.38 23.51
CA ILE A 267 -0.30 -20.46 22.71
C ILE A 267 -1.04 -20.06 21.44
N GLU A 268 -1.66 -21.00 20.73
CA GLU A 268 -2.41 -20.75 19.51
C GLU A 268 -3.59 -19.81 19.75
N ILE A 269 -4.39 -20.05 20.79
CA ILE A 269 -5.51 -19.19 21.18
C ILE A 269 -5.00 -17.78 21.49
N ALA A 270 -3.95 -17.67 22.31
CA ALA A 270 -3.42 -16.38 22.71
C ALA A 270 -2.82 -15.59 21.54
N LEU A 271 -2.11 -16.26 20.63
CA LEU A 271 -1.58 -15.65 19.41
C LEU A 271 -2.72 -15.18 18.50
N LYS A 272 -3.79 -15.96 18.37
CA LYS A 272 -4.96 -15.60 17.56
C LYS A 272 -5.76 -14.44 18.16
N ASP A 273 -5.89 -14.38 19.48
CA ASP A 273 -6.52 -13.25 20.17
C ASP A 273 -5.69 -11.97 20.03
N ALA A 274 -4.36 -12.10 20.11
CA ALA A 274 -3.41 -11.00 19.96
C ALA A 274 -3.29 -10.52 18.50
N LEU A 275 -3.34 -11.45 17.55
CA LEU A 275 -3.16 -11.26 16.11
C LEU A 275 -4.21 -12.11 15.36
N PRO A 276 -5.42 -11.57 15.10
CA PRO A 276 -6.53 -12.32 14.51
C PRO A 276 -6.25 -12.97 13.14
N GLU A 277 -5.25 -12.46 12.42
CA GLU A 277 -4.85 -12.92 11.10
C GLU A 277 -3.78 -14.04 11.16
N ALA A 278 -3.39 -14.49 12.35
CA ALA A 278 -2.34 -15.46 12.58
C ALA A 278 -2.78 -16.90 12.25
N GLN A 279 -1.91 -17.61 11.51
CA GLN A 279 -1.97 -19.04 11.28
C GLN A 279 -0.71 -19.65 11.90
N VAL A 280 -0.89 -20.43 12.95
CA VAL A 280 0.21 -20.92 13.79
C VAL A 280 0.41 -22.40 13.53
N VAL A 281 1.67 -22.82 13.41
CA VAL A 281 2.08 -24.23 13.42
C VAL A 281 3.18 -24.39 14.46
N ILE A 282 2.94 -25.25 15.45
CA ILE A 282 3.87 -25.52 16.54
C ILE A 282 4.38 -26.95 16.38
N HIS A 283 5.70 -27.11 16.22
CA HIS A 283 6.33 -28.42 16.23
C HIS A 283 6.86 -28.73 17.64
N VAL A 284 6.33 -29.77 18.28
CA VAL A 284 6.75 -30.16 19.63
C VAL A 284 8.00 -31.03 19.54
N GLU A 285 9.04 -30.65 20.28
CA GLU A 285 10.33 -31.34 20.30
C GLU A 285 10.71 -31.75 21.74
N PRO A 286 11.45 -32.85 21.94
CA PRO A 286 11.95 -33.26 23.26
C PRO A 286 13.22 -32.49 23.67
N GLU A 287 13.52 -32.49 24.96
CA GLU A 287 14.64 -31.79 25.62
C GLU A 287 16.04 -31.86 24.95
N HIS A 288 16.36 -32.92 24.21
CA HIS A 288 17.65 -33.01 23.50
C HIS A 288 17.75 -32.07 22.27
N LYS A 289 16.68 -31.33 21.97
CA LYS A 289 16.60 -30.32 20.89
C LYS A 289 16.77 -28.89 21.38
N LEU A 290 17.07 -28.67 22.66
CA LEU A 290 17.39 -27.34 23.19
C LEU A 290 18.50 -26.65 22.38
N GLU A 291 18.25 -25.40 22.01
CA GLU A 291 19.18 -24.55 21.25
C GLU A 291 19.69 -23.38 22.12
N PRO A 292 20.94 -22.92 21.94
CA PRO A 292 21.47 -21.79 22.71
C PRO A 292 20.72 -20.46 22.51
N ALA A 293 20.00 -20.29 21.41
CA ALA A 293 19.32 -19.05 21.01
C ALA A 293 17.79 -19.09 21.17
N GLY A 294 17.27 -20.00 22.00
CA GLY A 294 15.84 -20.13 22.24
C GLY A 294 15.28 -19.12 23.25
N ILE A 295 13.98 -18.88 23.13
CA ILE A 295 13.16 -18.10 24.05
C ILE A 295 12.80 -18.99 25.23
N GLU A 296 13.21 -18.60 26.43
CA GLU A 296 12.80 -19.26 27.68
C GLU A 296 11.41 -18.76 28.12
N PRO A 297 10.44 -19.65 28.35
CA PRO A 297 9.15 -19.29 28.92
C PRO A 297 9.30 -18.68 30.32
N ARG A 298 8.39 -17.76 30.68
CA ARG A 298 8.34 -17.11 32.00
C ARG A 298 7.42 -17.81 32.99
#